data_AF-A0A1V0RD04-F1
#
_entry.id   AF-A0A1V0RD04-F1
#
_cell.length_a   1.000
_cell.length_b   1.000
_cell.length_c   1.000
_cell.angle_alpha   90.00
_cell.angle_beta   90.00
_cell.angle_gamma   90.00
#
_symmetry.space_group_name_H-M   'P 1'
#
loop_
_entity.id
_entity.type
_entity.pdbx_description
1 polymer ?
#
loop_
_entity_poly.entity_id
_entity_poly.type
_entity_poly.pdbx_seq_one_letter_code
_entity_poly.pdbx_strand_id
1 'polypeptide(L)' 'MWLLDGRVHGRSATVHAEGCPSATDRAHPLGTMQALDALARPGTTACTVCDAAEALLPILAHGQADVPAPGD' A
#
# COMPACT_ATOMS: atom_id res chain seq x y z
N MET A 1 -3.97 -11.19 4.29
CA MET A 1 -4.21 -9.85 4.88
C MET A 1 -3.00 -8.96 4.57
N TRP A 2 -3.07 -7.65 4.81
CA TRP A 2 -1.93 -6.74 4.61
C TRP A 2 -1.57 -6.04 5.92
N LEU A 3 -0.37 -5.49 5.99
CA LEU A 3 0.15 -4.81 7.18
C LEU A 3 0.70 -3.45 6.76
N LEU A 4 0.26 -2.37 7.39
CA LEU A 4 0.81 -1.03 7.16
C LEU A 4 1.77 -0.67 8.26
N ASP A 5 3.04 -0.54 7.90
CA ASP A 5 4.12 -0.13 8.77
C ASP A 5 4.40 1.38 8.60
N GLY A 6 4.62 2.11 9.70
CA GLY A 6 4.89 3.56 9.67
C GLY A 6 3.70 4.45 10.05
N ARG A 7 3.92 5.76 10.12
CA ARG A 7 2.88 6.75 10.45
C ARG A 7 2.61 7.68 9.27
N VAL A 8 1.35 7.70 8.83
CA VAL A 8 0.79 8.77 8.00
C VAL A 8 0.73 10.03 8.88
N HIS A 9 1.82 10.81 8.95
CA HIS A 9 1.95 12.16 9.54
C HIS A 9 3.44 12.61 9.47
N GLY A 10 4.14 12.35 8.35
CA GLY A 10 5.50 12.84 8.10
C GLY A 10 6.61 11.79 8.00
N ARG A 11 6.30 10.49 7.98
CA ARG A 11 7.24 9.42 7.61
C ARG A 11 6.64 8.51 6.54
N SER A 12 7.51 7.94 5.71
CA SER A 12 7.14 6.96 4.69
C SER A 12 6.44 5.76 5.33
N ALA A 13 5.22 5.47 4.90
CA ALA A 13 4.49 4.28 5.30
C ALA A 13 4.79 3.15 4.31
N THR A 14 4.86 1.91 4.76
CA THR A 14 5.14 0.75 3.91
C THR A 14 4.09 -0.32 4.10
N VAL A 15 3.52 -0.81 3.00
CA VAL A 15 2.55 -1.92 3.02
C VAL A 15 3.29 -3.24 2.85
N HIS A 16 3.11 -4.15 3.77
CA HIS A 16 3.68 -5.49 3.81
C HIS A 16 2.59 -6.55 3.64
N ALA A 17 2.98 -7.73 3.14
CA ALA A 17 2.16 -8.92 3.17
C ALA A 17 2.08 -9.45 4.61
N GLU A 18 1.00 -10.16 4.92
CA GLU A 18 0.87 -10.90 6.18
C GLU A 18 2.06 -11.86 6.36
N GLY A 19 2.68 -11.84 7.54
CA GLY A 19 3.84 -12.68 7.84
C GLY A 19 5.18 -12.16 7.31
N CYS A 20 5.23 -10.96 6.74
CA CYS A 20 6.50 -10.34 6.34
C CYS A 20 7.41 -10.11 7.57
N PRO A 21 8.65 -10.62 7.57
CA PRO A 21 9.58 -10.46 8.69
C PRO A 21 10.09 -9.01 8.85
N SER A 22 9.92 -8.18 7.81
CA SER A 22 10.29 -6.76 7.84
C SER A 22 9.18 -5.86 8.38
N ALA A 23 7.95 -6.37 8.56
CA ALA A 23 6.89 -5.60 9.21
C ALA A 23 7.24 -5.43 10.68
N THR A 24 7.16 -4.20 11.21
CA THR A 24 7.38 -4.01 12.64
C THR A 24 6.16 -4.48 13.43
N ASP A 25 6.36 -4.77 14.71
CA ASP A 25 5.27 -5.11 15.64
C ASP A 25 4.16 -4.04 15.72
N ARG A 26 4.46 -2.81 15.27
CA ARG A 26 3.50 -1.70 15.23
C ARG A 26 2.68 -1.64 13.94
N ALA A 27 2.91 -2.56 13.00
CA ALA A 27 2.22 -2.57 11.74
C ALA A 27 0.72 -2.84 11.95
N HIS A 28 -0.12 -2.02 11.31
CA HIS A 28 -1.56 -2.15 11.43
C HIS A 28 -2.11 -3.13 10.38
N PRO A 29 -2.93 -4.12 10.78
CA PRO A 29 -3.57 -5.00 9.81
C PRO A 29 -4.57 -4.21 8.96
N LEU A 30 -4.45 -4.36 7.65
CA LEU A 30 -5.29 -3.75 6.63
C LEU A 30 -5.94 -4.81 5.73
N GLY A 31 -7.16 -4.51 5.27
CA GLY A 31 -7.77 -5.20 4.14
C GLY A 31 -7.17 -4.76 2.80
N THR A 32 -7.42 -5.50 1.73
CA THR A 32 -6.88 -5.20 0.38
C THR A 32 -7.24 -3.79 -0.11
N MET A 33 -8.49 -3.37 0.07
CA MET A 33 -8.93 -2.03 -0.33
C MET A 33 -8.22 -0.92 0.46
N GLN A 34 -8.00 -1.12 1.76
CA GLN A 34 -7.31 -0.15 2.62
C GLN A 34 -5.81 -0.08 2.28
N ALA A 35 -5.20 -1.22 1.95
CA ALA A 35 -3.83 -1.27 1.49
C ALA A 35 -3.63 -0.50 0.17
N LEU A 36 -4.57 -0.65 -0.77
CA LEU A 36 -4.56 0.12 -2.02
C LEU A 36 -4.79 1.62 -1.79
N ASP A 37 -5.75 2.01 -0.93
CA ASP A 37 -5.93 3.43 -0.54
C ASP A 37 -4.67 4.00 0.09
N ALA A 38 -4.02 3.24 0.97
CA ALA A 38 -2.76 3.64 1.58
C ALA A 38 -1.69 3.86 0.51
N LEU A 39 -1.52 2.95 -0.44
CA LEU A 39 -0.55 3.06 -1.54
C LEU A 39 -0.87 4.18 -2.55
N ALA A 40 -2.14 4.55 -2.69
CA ALA A 40 -2.54 5.68 -3.52
C ALA A 40 -2.14 7.03 -2.89
N ARG A 41 -1.82 7.06 -1.59
CA ARG A 41 -1.39 8.29 -0.90
C ARG A 41 0.10 8.55 -1.13
N PRO A 42 0.48 9.81 -1.44
CA PRO A 42 1.87 10.18 -1.55
C PRO A 42 2.57 10.01 -0.20
N GLY A 43 3.64 9.20 -0.20
CA GLY A 43 4.39 8.85 1.01
C GLY A 43 4.14 7.42 1.52
N THR A 44 3.30 6.63 0.85
CA THR A 44 3.21 5.20 1.11
C THR A 44 3.84 4.39 -0.02
N THR A 45 4.57 3.35 0.31
CA THR A 45 5.20 2.44 -0.65
C THR A 45 4.86 0.99 -0.35
N ALA A 46 4.86 0.12 -1.34
CA ALA A 46 4.73 -1.31 -1.09
C ALA A 46 6.10 -1.89 -0.74
N CYS A 47 6.13 -2.84 0.20
CA CYS A 47 7.35 -3.53 0.56
C CYS A 47 7.83 -4.37 -0.62
N THR A 48 9.09 -4.18 -1.02
CA THR A 48 9.74 -4.93 -2.12
C THR A 48 10.43 -6.21 -1.64
N VAL A 49 10.40 -6.49 -0.33
CA VAL A 49 11.00 -7.71 0.27
C VAL A 49 9.99 -8.87 0.29
N CYS A 50 8.71 -8.56 0.45
CA CYS A 50 7.61 -9.53 0.35
C CYS A 50 6.78 -9.30 -0.92
N ASP A 51 5.83 -10.19 -1.19
CA ASP A 51 4.94 -10.13 -2.36
C ASP A 51 3.95 -8.95 -2.37
N ALA A 52 4.00 -8.03 -1.40
CA ALA A 52 3.11 -6.87 -1.36
C ALA A 52 3.23 -5.97 -2.58
N ALA A 53 4.46 -5.69 -3.04
CA ALA A 53 4.68 -4.91 -4.24
C ALA A 53 4.09 -5.61 -5.47
N GLU A 54 4.42 -6.88 -5.67
CA GLU A 54 3.97 -7.66 -6.83
C GLU A 54 2.46 -7.88 -6.86
N ALA A 55 1.81 -7.99 -5.69
CA ALA A 55 0.37 -8.20 -5.61
C ALA A 55 -0.44 -6.90 -5.69
N LEU A 56 0.02 -5.81 -5.07
CA LEU A 56 -0.77 -4.58 -4.93
C LEU A 56 -0.46 -3.54 -6.01
N LEU A 57 0.79 -3.40 -6.46
CA LEU A 57 1.16 -2.42 -7.48
C LEU A 57 0.41 -2.60 -8.82
N PRO A 58 0.26 -3.82 -9.39
CA PRO A 58 -0.51 -3.97 -10.62
C PRO A 58 -1.98 -3.59 -10.41
N ILE A 59 -2.59 -3.98 -9.30
CA ILE A 59 -4.00 -3.63 -8.98
C ILE A 59 -4.16 -2.11 -8.84
N LEU A 60 -3.21 -1.45 -8.17
CA LEU A 60 -3.20 0.01 -8.05
C LEU A 60 -3.06 0.69 -9.41
N ALA A 61 -2.16 0.19 -10.27
CA ALA A 61 -1.97 0.71 -11.62
C ALA A 61 -3.23 0.56 -12.47
N HIS A 62 -3.94 -0.56 -12.35
CA HIS A 62 -5.24 -0.77 -12.99
C HIS A 62 -6.33 0.17 -12.44
N GLY A 63 -6.35 0.44 -11.13
CA GLY A 63 -7.31 1.36 -10.51
C GLY A 63 -7.07 2.84 -10.82
N GLN A 64 -5.83 3.25 -11.05
CA GLN A 64 -5.48 4.62 -11.46
C GLN A 64 -5.86 4.90 -12.94
N ALA A 65 -5.86 3.86 -13.78
CA ALA A 65 -6.25 3.98 -15.19
C ALA A 65 -7.76 4.16 -15.39
N ASP A 66 -8.58 3.90 -14.37
CA ASP A 66 -10.04 4.02 -14.41
C ASP A 66 -10.55 5.40 -13.91
N VAL A 67 -9.68 6.34 -13.53
CA VAL A 67 -10.10 7.73 -13.29
C VAL A 67 -10.18 8.43 -14.65
N PRO A 68 -11.38 8.64 -15.24
CA PRO A 68 -11.51 9.54 -16.36
C PRO A 68 -11.03 10.92 -15.90
N ALA A 69 -10.04 11.48 -16.59
CA ALA A 69 -9.69 12.88 -16.46
C ALA A 69 -10.98 13.71 -16.60
N PRO A 70 -11.26 14.67 -15.70
CA PRO A 70 -12.39 15.57 -15.91
C PRO A 70 -12.14 16.31 -17.23
N GLY A 71 -12.97 16.00 -18.22
CA GLY A 71 -12.97 16.66 -19.52
C GLY A 71 -13.35 18.13 -19.34
N ASP A 72 -12.56 18.97 -19.98
CA ASP A 72 -12.72 20.42 -20.16
C ASP A 72 -13.97 20.74 -21.02
#